data_AF-A0A1Z9XG45-F1
#
_entry.id   AF-A0A1Z9XG45-F1
#
_cell.length_a   1.000
_cell.length_b   1.000
_cell.length_c   1.000
_cell.angle_alpha   90.00
_cell.angle_beta   90.00
_cell.angle_gamma   90.00
#
_symmetry.space_group_name_H-M   'P 1'
#
loop_
_entity.id
_entity.type
_entity.pdbx_description
1 polymer ?
#
loop_
_entity_poly.entity_id
_entity_poly.type
_entity_poly.pdbx_seq_one_letter_code
_entity_poly.pdbx_strand_id
1 'polypeptide(L)'
;MDKSTTLVDLEFGMSQLSGNKKLLFTLLGKFTDEYRLLDANLQALMEKEQYDDAYSLMHTLKGVTGNLGLFALHNDSKQIESAIRNEQQLPGNYPQFVVLLNDTVAEVDSLTAEPAASEAQTNATNNVTNNVTNSAAAERAEKQLVAALKASEFISQTTLDEWLNAMNLSDEKREAIIEAVDELDYEEALATLDVK
;
A
#
# COMPACT_ATOMS: atom_id res chain seq x y z
N MET A 1 12.05 14.36 -18.12
CA MET A 1 10.62 14.28 -18.49
C MET A 1 9.83 14.84 -17.33
N ASP A 2 8.86 15.70 -17.62
CA ASP A 2 7.95 16.21 -16.59
C ASP A 2 7.06 15.04 -16.13
N LYS A 3 7.30 14.51 -14.93
CA LYS A 3 6.52 13.40 -14.37
C LYS A 3 5.12 13.84 -13.92
N SER A 4 4.83 15.15 -13.96
CA SER A 4 3.58 15.72 -13.43
C SER A 4 2.33 15.27 -14.17
N THR A 5 2.47 14.72 -15.39
CA THR A 5 1.37 14.23 -16.23
C THR A 5 1.35 12.71 -16.37
N THR A 6 2.24 11.98 -15.68
CA THR A 6 2.29 10.52 -15.75
C THR A 6 1.13 9.91 -14.95
N LEU A 7 0.31 9.06 -15.58
CA LEU A 7 -0.79 8.37 -14.91
C LEU A 7 -0.29 7.32 -13.91
N VAL A 8 0.67 6.48 -14.33
CA VAL A 8 1.28 5.45 -13.47
C VAL A 8 2.79 5.41 -13.73
N ASP A 9 3.59 5.71 -12.71
CA ASP A 9 5.06 5.55 -12.73
C ASP A 9 5.45 4.31 -11.93
N LEU A 10 5.51 3.16 -12.61
CA LEU A 10 5.85 1.89 -11.97
C LEU A 10 7.28 1.87 -11.43
N GLU A 11 8.24 2.53 -12.08
CA GLU A 11 9.62 2.58 -11.58
C GLU A 11 9.69 3.32 -10.25
N PHE A 12 8.99 4.46 -10.16
CA PHE A 12 8.87 5.19 -8.91
C PHE A 12 8.15 4.38 -7.84
N GLY A 13 6.96 3.83 -8.15
CA GLY A 13 6.19 3.01 -7.21
C GLY A 13 7.00 1.83 -6.67
N MET A 14 7.74 1.13 -7.54
CA MET A 14 8.63 0.04 -7.12
C MET A 14 9.75 0.55 -6.22
N SER A 15 10.33 1.71 -6.53
CA SER A 15 11.40 2.30 -5.69
C SER A 15 10.94 2.63 -4.27
N GLN A 16 9.67 3.04 -4.10
CA GLN A 16 9.09 3.30 -2.78
C GLN A 16 8.92 2.01 -1.97
N LEU A 17 8.80 0.87 -2.64
CA LEU A 17 8.53 -0.44 -2.06
C LEU A 17 9.77 -1.35 -2.11
N SER A 18 10.97 -0.77 -2.16
CA SER A 18 12.25 -1.52 -2.19
C SER A 18 12.33 -2.56 -3.32
N GLY A 19 11.68 -2.29 -4.45
CA GLY A 19 11.61 -3.19 -5.62
C GLY A 19 10.53 -4.27 -5.54
N ASN A 20 9.66 -4.26 -4.51
CA ASN A 20 8.60 -5.26 -4.36
C ASN A 20 7.46 -5.02 -5.37
N LYS A 21 7.58 -5.66 -6.54
CA LYS A 21 6.56 -5.61 -7.60
C LYS A 21 5.22 -6.19 -7.14
N LYS A 22 5.20 -7.31 -6.43
CA LYS A 22 3.95 -7.95 -5.96
C LYS A 22 3.15 -6.97 -5.10
N LEU A 23 3.80 -6.37 -4.10
CA LEU A 23 3.16 -5.39 -3.23
C LEU A 23 2.69 -4.14 -3.97
N LEU A 24 3.48 -3.63 -4.93
CA LEU A 24 3.06 -2.50 -5.75
C LEU A 24 1.74 -2.79 -6.46
N PHE A 25 1.63 -3.95 -7.09
CA PHE A 25 0.43 -4.34 -7.84
C PHE A 25 -0.75 -4.60 -6.91
N THR A 26 -0.53 -5.19 -5.72
CA THR A 26 -1.55 -5.30 -4.66
C THR A 26 -2.08 -3.92 -4.25
N LEU A 27 -1.19 -2.96 -3.99
CA LEU A 27 -1.57 -1.60 -3.59
C LEU A 27 -2.31 -0.84 -4.70
N LEU A 28 -1.87 -1.02 -5.95
CA LEU A 28 -2.54 -0.45 -7.12
C LEU A 28 -3.95 -1.05 -7.30
N GLY A 29 -4.14 -2.35 -7.08
CA GLY A 29 -5.46 -2.98 -7.09
C GLY A 29 -6.36 -2.47 -5.98
N LYS A 30 -5.86 -2.37 -4.74
CA LYS A 30 -6.62 -1.77 -3.62
C LYS A 30 -7.02 -0.32 -3.91
N PHE A 31 -6.13 0.45 -4.53
CA PHE A 31 -6.45 1.81 -4.98
C PHE A 31 -7.62 1.83 -5.96
N THR A 32 -7.66 0.95 -6.97
CA THR A 32 -8.78 0.96 -7.93
C THR A 32 -10.08 0.53 -7.28
N ASP A 33 -10.07 -0.45 -6.37
CA ASP A 33 -11.25 -0.88 -5.63
C ASP A 33 -11.82 0.22 -4.72
N GLU A 34 -10.95 0.94 -4.00
CA GLU A 34 -11.34 1.98 -3.06
C GLU A 34 -11.88 3.23 -3.76
N TYR A 35 -11.24 3.65 -4.85
CA TYR A 35 -11.51 4.97 -5.45
C TYR A 35 -12.39 4.94 -6.71
N ARG A 36 -12.85 3.78 -7.18
CA ARG A 36 -13.77 3.69 -8.33
C ARG A 36 -15.07 4.47 -8.13
N LEU A 37 -15.54 4.56 -6.90
CA LEU A 37 -16.76 5.28 -6.53
C LEU A 37 -16.48 6.65 -5.89
N LEU A 38 -15.24 7.16 -5.97
CA LEU A 38 -14.86 8.43 -5.36
C LEU A 38 -15.80 9.56 -5.79
N ASP A 39 -16.13 9.68 -7.08
CA ASP A 39 -16.98 10.77 -7.57
C ASP A 39 -18.35 10.79 -6.88
N ALA A 40 -19.04 9.63 -6.85
CA ALA A 40 -20.33 9.50 -6.20
C ALA A 40 -20.24 9.78 -4.69
N ASN A 41 -19.21 9.24 -4.02
CA ASN A 41 -19.01 9.43 -2.59
C ASN A 41 -18.74 10.90 -2.25
N LEU A 42 -17.86 11.56 -3.01
CA LEU A 42 -17.48 12.94 -2.78
C LEU A 42 -18.66 13.87 -3.03
N GLN A 43 -19.40 13.70 -4.14
CA GLN A 43 -20.61 14.49 -4.40
C GLN A 43 -21.65 14.32 -3.28
N ALA A 44 -21.88 13.11 -2.79
CA ALA A 44 -22.79 12.87 -1.68
C ALA A 44 -22.37 13.56 -0.37
N LEU A 45 -21.06 13.66 -0.10
CA LEU A 45 -20.54 14.42 1.05
C LEU A 45 -20.74 15.93 0.85
N MET A 46 -20.49 16.44 -0.36
CA MET A 46 -20.68 17.85 -0.70
C MET A 46 -22.15 18.27 -0.61
N GLU A 47 -23.09 17.45 -1.10
CA GLU A 47 -24.53 17.71 -1.00
C GLU A 47 -25.05 17.76 0.44
N LYS A 48 -24.41 16.97 1.33
CA LYS A 48 -24.73 16.94 2.76
C LYS A 48 -23.95 17.97 3.58
N GLU A 49 -23.17 18.83 2.92
CA GLU A 49 -22.30 19.82 3.55
C GLU A 49 -21.27 19.19 4.53
N GLN A 50 -20.91 17.93 4.33
CA GLN A 50 -19.93 17.19 5.12
C GLN A 50 -18.50 17.49 4.64
N TYR A 51 -18.09 18.76 4.71
CA TYR A 51 -16.84 19.23 4.12
C TYR A 51 -15.58 18.66 4.76
N ASP A 52 -15.59 18.40 6.08
CA ASP A 52 -14.44 17.81 6.78
C ASP A 52 -14.20 16.36 6.33
N ASP A 53 -15.27 15.60 6.10
CA ASP A 53 -15.20 14.23 5.57
C ASP A 53 -14.73 14.24 4.11
N ALA A 54 -15.27 15.16 3.29
CA ALA A 54 -14.84 15.34 1.90
C ALA A 54 -13.36 15.72 1.79
N TYR A 55 -12.91 16.63 2.67
CA TYR A 55 -11.50 17.01 2.77
C TYR A 55 -10.64 15.80 3.16
N SER A 56 -11.05 15.04 4.17
CA SER A 56 -10.31 13.86 4.64
C SER A 56 -10.18 12.81 3.54
N LEU A 57 -11.23 12.54 2.79
CA LEU A 57 -11.23 11.64 1.64
C LEU A 57 -10.21 12.09 0.57
N MET A 58 -10.22 13.38 0.20
CA MET A 58 -9.28 13.92 -0.79
C MET A 58 -7.84 13.99 -0.27
N HIS A 59 -7.65 14.25 1.02
CA HIS A 59 -6.34 14.24 1.67
C HIS A 59 -5.68 12.86 1.62
N THR A 60 -6.45 11.82 1.95
CA THR A 60 -6.01 10.42 1.87
C THR A 60 -5.66 10.06 0.42
N LEU A 61 -6.55 10.35 -0.52
CA LEU A 61 -6.30 10.10 -1.95
C LEU A 61 -5.00 10.75 -2.43
N LYS A 62 -4.76 12.03 -2.09
CA LYS A 62 -3.53 12.74 -2.45
C LYS A 62 -2.29 12.03 -1.89
N GLY A 63 -2.35 11.56 -0.65
CA GLY A 63 -1.25 10.81 -0.02
C GLY A 63 -0.97 9.49 -0.74
N VAL A 64 -2.02 8.70 -0.99
CA VAL A 64 -1.94 7.41 -1.67
C VAL A 64 -1.37 7.57 -3.09
N THR A 65 -1.92 8.49 -3.88
CA THR A 65 -1.47 8.75 -5.26
C THR A 65 -0.01 9.20 -5.33
N GLY A 66 0.44 10.00 -4.36
CA GLY A 66 1.84 10.42 -4.28
C GLY A 66 2.80 9.27 -4.01
N ASN A 67 2.41 8.33 -3.14
CA ASN A 67 3.23 7.18 -2.77
C ASN A 67 3.26 6.08 -3.84
N LEU A 68 2.19 5.94 -4.63
CA LEU A 68 2.09 4.92 -5.68
C LEU A 68 2.60 5.37 -7.06
N GLY A 69 3.09 6.61 -7.18
CA GLY A 69 3.56 7.14 -8.47
C GLY A 69 2.43 7.51 -9.44
N LEU A 70 1.22 7.79 -8.92
CA LEU A 70 0.07 8.24 -9.68
C LEU A 70 0.09 9.76 -9.86
N PHE A 71 1.16 10.28 -10.47
CA PHE A 71 1.55 11.69 -10.36
C PHE A 71 0.57 12.68 -10.97
N ALA A 72 -0.06 12.34 -12.09
CA ALA A 72 -1.09 13.19 -12.69
C ALA A 72 -2.25 13.39 -11.71
N LEU A 73 -2.77 12.30 -11.15
CA LEU A 73 -3.88 12.34 -10.20
C LEU A 73 -3.47 13.00 -8.87
N HIS A 74 -2.25 12.72 -8.39
CA HIS A 74 -1.68 13.38 -7.20
C HIS A 74 -1.64 14.89 -7.35
N ASN A 75 -1.22 15.40 -8.51
CA ASN A 75 -1.14 16.84 -8.74
C ASN A 75 -2.51 17.50 -8.84
N ASP A 76 -3.45 16.88 -9.56
CA ASP A 76 -4.79 17.43 -9.73
C ASP A 76 -5.59 17.39 -8.41
N SER A 77 -5.39 16.35 -7.59
CA SER A 77 -6.03 16.22 -6.27
C SER A 77 -5.72 17.36 -5.30
N LYS A 78 -4.55 18.01 -5.42
CA LYS A 78 -4.15 19.16 -4.58
C LYS A 78 -5.13 20.33 -4.72
N GLN A 79 -5.60 20.58 -5.94
CA GLN A 79 -6.52 21.67 -6.19
C GLN A 79 -7.91 21.35 -5.64
N ILE A 80 -8.37 20.12 -5.83
CA ILE A 80 -9.67 19.66 -5.30
C ILE A 80 -9.67 19.71 -3.77
N GLU A 81 -8.65 19.15 -3.12
CA GLU A 81 -8.47 19.18 -1.66
C GLU A 81 -8.46 20.62 -1.12
N SER A 82 -7.70 21.52 -1.76
CA SER A 82 -7.59 22.93 -1.35
C SER A 82 -8.93 23.67 -1.48
N ALA A 83 -9.68 23.45 -2.57
CA ALA A 83 -10.98 24.07 -2.78
C ALA A 83 -12.01 23.61 -1.74
N ILE A 84 -12.05 22.30 -1.43
CA ILE A 84 -12.94 21.78 -0.39
C ILE A 84 -12.58 22.39 0.97
N ARG A 85 -11.29 22.45 1.31
CA ARG A 85 -10.83 22.97 2.61
C ARG A 85 -11.12 24.45 2.82
N ASN A 86 -10.88 25.26 1.79
CA ASN A 86 -10.89 26.73 1.94
C ASN A 86 -12.18 27.38 1.47
N GLU A 87 -12.88 26.75 0.52
CA GLU A 87 -14.03 27.30 -0.17
C GLU A 87 -15.29 26.43 0.00
N GLN A 88 -15.17 25.24 0.60
CA GLN A 88 -16.28 24.31 0.82
C GLN A 88 -17.05 23.99 -0.46
N GLN A 89 -16.33 23.93 -1.59
CA GLN A 89 -16.90 23.66 -2.91
C GLN A 89 -15.96 22.79 -3.75
N LEU A 90 -16.53 22.17 -4.78
CA LEU A 90 -15.76 21.55 -5.85
C LEU A 90 -15.36 22.62 -6.87
N PRO A 91 -14.07 22.67 -7.28
CA PRO A 91 -13.62 23.67 -8.23
C PRO A 91 -14.11 23.34 -9.65
N GLY A 92 -14.08 24.33 -10.55
CA GLY A 92 -14.60 24.18 -11.91
C GLY A 92 -13.90 23.11 -12.77
N ASN A 93 -12.70 22.67 -12.39
CA ASN A 93 -11.97 21.57 -13.03
C ASN A 93 -12.29 20.19 -12.46
N TYR A 94 -13.20 20.07 -11.50
CA TYR A 94 -13.60 18.79 -10.92
C TYR A 94 -14.04 17.73 -11.96
N PRO A 95 -14.78 18.06 -13.04
CA PRO A 95 -15.09 17.08 -14.07
C PRO A 95 -13.83 16.50 -14.76
N GLN A 96 -12.79 17.30 -14.95
CA GLN A 96 -11.51 16.85 -15.51
C GLN A 96 -10.78 15.92 -14.54
N PHE A 97 -10.83 16.22 -13.24
CA PHE A 97 -10.32 15.35 -12.20
C PHE A 97 -11.00 13.96 -12.22
N VAL A 98 -12.32 13.91 -12.38
CA VAL A 98 -13.07 12.64 -12.47
C VAL A 98 -12.68 11.84 -13.71
N VAL A 99 -12.48 12.49 -14.86
CA VAL A 99 -11.96 11.83 -16.07
C VAL A 99 -10.57 11.26 -15.80
N LEU A 100 -9.67 12.06 -15.21
CA LEU A 100 -8.31 11.64 -14.90
C LEU A 100 -8.26 10.47 -13.91
N LEU A 101 -9.14 10.45 -12.91
CA LEU A 101 -9.30 9.33 -11.99
C LEU A 101 -9.70 8.06 -12.75
N ASN A 102 -10.72 8.14 -13.61
CA ASN A 102 -11.20 6.99 -14.37
C ASN A 102 -10.14 6.48 -15.35
N ASP A 103 -9.40 7.38 -16.00
CA ASP A 103 -8.28 7.02 -16.88
C ASP A 103 -7.16 6.33 -16.09
N THR A 104 -6.84 6.82 -14.89
CA THR A 104 -5.85 6.20 -14.00
C THR A 104 -6.30 4.82 -13.54
N VAL A 105 -7.57 4.66 -13.16
CA VAL A 105 -8.15 3.37 -12.77
C VAL A 105 -8.10 2.38 -13.94
N ALA A 106 -8.46 2.80 -15.14
CA ALA A 106 -8.42 1.95 -16.34
C ALA A 106 -6.99 1.52 -16.71
N GLU A 107 -6.02 2.43 -16.60
CA GLU A 107 -4.60 2.12 -16.81
C GLU A 107 -4.11 1.09 -15.79
N VAL A 108 -4.43 1.29 -14.50
CA VAL A 108 -4.05 0.35 -13.44
C VAL A 108 -4.71 -1.02 -13.66
N ASP A 109 -6.01 -1.07 -13.96
CA ASP A 109 -6.71 -2.33 -14.26
C ASP A 109 -6.05 -3.05 -15.46
N SER A 110 -5.61 -2.30 -16.49
CA SER A 110 -4.89 -2.88 -17.63
C SER A 110 -3.49 -3.39 -17.27
N LEU A 111 -2.81 -2.77 -16.30
CA LEU A 111 -1.50 -3.21 -15.83
C LEU A 111 -1.60 -4.44 -14.91
N THR A 112 -2.63 -4.51 -14.07
CA THR A 112 -2.84 -5.59 -13.09
C THR A 112 -3.56 -6.81 -13.67
N ALA A 113 -4.23 -6.68 -14.82
CA ALA A 113 -4.77 -7.79 -15.59
C ALA A 113 -3.62 -8.60 -16.23
N GLU A 114 -3.02 -9.55 -15.49
CA GLU A 114 -2.03 -10.46 -16.06
C GLU A 114 -2.62 -11.36 -17.17
N PRO A 115 -1.88 -11.62 -18.28
CA PRO A 115 -1.89 -12.93 -18.89
C PRO A 115 -1.11 -13.88 -17.98
N ALA A 116 -1.82 -14.74 -17.25
CA ALA A 116 -1.22 -15.80 -16.43
C ALA A 116 -0.32 -16.72 -17.28
N ALA A 117 0.98 -16.45 -17.35
CA ALA A 117 2.02 -17.39 -17.77
C ALA A 117 3.42 -16.86 -17.46
N SER A 118 4.21 -17.68 -16.75
CA SER A 118 5.64 -17.57 -16.45
C SER A 118 5.94 -16.68 -15.23
N GLU A 119 6.50 -17.18 -14.11
CA GLU A 119 7.64 -18.09 -14.01
C GLU A 119 7.60 -18.96 -12.74
N ALA A 120 7.84 -20.25 -12.96
CA ALA A 120 8.20 -21.23 -11.94
C ALA A 120 9.73 -21.36 -11.84
N GLN A 121 10.20 -21.77 -10.65
CA GLN A 121 11.57 -22.21 -10.28
C GLN A 121 12.62 -21.08 -10.18
N THR A 122 13.52 -21.00 -9.19
CA THR A 122 14.45 -21.98 -8.57
C THR A 122 15.26 -21.15 -7.51
N ASN A 123 15.68 -21.58 -6.32
CA ASN A 123 16.59 -22.69 -6.00
C ASN A 123 16.77 -22.82 -4.47
N ALA A 124 16.90 -24.07 -4.01
CA ALA A 124 17.41 -24.47 -2.70
C ALA A 124 18.94 -24.25 -2.58
N THR A 125 19.47 -24.15 -1.34
CA THR A 125 20.63 -24.94 -0.81
C THR A 125 20.97 -24.57 0.66
N ASN A 126 20.85 -25.55 1.57
CA ASN A 126 21.68 -25.96 2.74
C ASN A 126 22.63 -24.92 3.41
N ASN A 127 22.83 -24.80 4.74
CA ASN A 127 23.18 -25.84 5.73
C ASN A 127 23.36 -25.21 7.16
N VAL A 128 22.89 -25.93 8.19
CA VAL A 128 23.40 -26.14 9.58
C VAL A 128 24.55 -25.24 10.09
N THR A 129 24.42 -24.57 11.26
CA THR A 129 24.91 -25.00 12.61
C THR A 129 24.73 -23.90 13.67
N ASN A 130 24.51 -24.33 14.92
CA ASN A 130 24.83 -23.69 16.20
C ASN A 130 23.77 -22.85 16.93
N ASN A 131 23.08 -23.59 17.81
CA ASN A 131 22.42 -23.12 19.02
C ASN A 131 23.40 -22.43 19.99
N VAL A 132 22.81 -21.62 20.89
CA VAL A 132 23.40 -20.88 22.04
C VAL A 132 23.70 -19.39 21.81
N THR A 133 22.66 -18.60 21.47
CA THR A 133 22.48 -17.18 21.91
C THR A 133 21.05 -16.64 21.68
N ASN A 134 20.06 -17.49 21.39
CA ASN A 134 18.89 -17.10 20.61
C ASN A 134 17.73 -16.40 21.35
N SER A 135 17.81 -16.08 22.65
CA SER A 135 16.68 -15.36 23.31
C SER A 135 16.73 -13.84 23.06
N ALA A 136 17.92 -13.22 23.12
CA ALA A 136 18.01 -11.76 22.96
C ALA A 136 17.79 -11.29 21.52
N ALA A 137 18.20 -12.09 20.54
CA ALA A 137 17.96 -11.79 19.11
C ALA A 137 16.50 -12.03 18.73
N ALA A 138 15.89 -13.12 19.21
CA ALA A 138 14.47 -13.40 19.03
C ALA A 138 13.59 -12.32 19.68
N GLU A 139 13.85 -11.96 20.94
CA GLU A 139 13.10 -10.90 21.65
C GLU A 139 13.25 -9.54 20.96
N ARG A 140 14.40 -9.25 20.36
CA ARG A 140 14.61 -8.01 19.61
C ARG A 140 13.84 -8.02 18.29
N ALA A 141 13.93 -9.11 17.54
CA ALA A 141 13.18 -9.29 16.29
C ALA A 141 11.67 -9.21 16.52
N GLU A 142 11.17 -9.87 17.57
CA GLU A 142 9.77 -9.81 17.97
C GLU A 142 9.34 -8.38 18.32
N LYS A 143 10.10 -7.66 19.15
CA LYS A 143 9.81 -6.26 19.48
C LYS A 143 9.83 -5.34 18.27
N GLN A 144 10.76 -5.55 17.34
CA GLN A 144 10.85 -4.75 16.12
C GLN A 144 9.69 -5.03 15.17
N LEU A 145 9.34 -6.30 14.98
CA LEU A 145 8.19 -6.71 14.19
C LEU A 145 6.88 -6.17 14.78
N VAL A 146 6.65 -6.35 16.09
CA VAL A 146 5.45 -5.84 16.76
C VAL A 146 5.37 -4.32 16.68
N ALA A 147 6.48 -3.61 16.86
CA ALA A 147 6.50 -2.15 16.73
C ALA A 147 6.15 -1.70 15.32
N ALA A 148 6.74 -2.32 14.31
CA ALA A 148 6.46 -2.02 12.90
C ALA A 148 5.01 -2.31 12.53
N LEU A 149 4.47 -3.47 12.92
CA LEU A 149 3.06 -3.83 12.70
C LEU A 149 2.10 -2.84 13.38
N LYS A 150 2.35 -2.48 14.65
CA LYS A 150 1.52 -1.51 15.40
C LYS A 150 1.59 -0.10 14.83
N ALA A 151 2.72 0.28 14.25
CA ALA A 151 2.91 1.57 13.60
C ALA A 151 2.42 1.56 12.13
N SER A 152 1.92 0.42 11.64
CA SER A 152 1.61 0.20 10.22
C SER A 152 2.78 0.58 9.30
N GLU A 153 4.00 0.38 9.80
CA GLU A 153 5.24 0.65 9.08
C GLU A 153 5.46 -0.44 8.03
N PHE A 154 5.96 -0.02 6.87
CA PHE A 154 6.35 -0.95 5.83
C PHE A 154 7.52 -1.84 6.29
N ILE A 155 7.35 -3.15 6.16
CA ILE A 155 8.38 -4.16 6.45
C ILE A 155 8.78 -4.81 5.12
N SER A 156 10.05 -4.74 4.76
CA SER A 156 10.54 -5.42 3.55
C SER A 156 10.53 -6.94 3.72
N GLN A 157 10.34 -7.71 2.64
CA GLN A 157 10.37 -9.18 2.69
C GLN A 157 11.66 -9.71 3.33
N THR A 158 12.82 -9.14 2.95
CA THR A 158 14.12 -9.52 3.52
C THR A 158 14.16 -9.28 5.04
N THR A 159 13.68 -8.12 5.49
CA THR A 159 13.63 -7.77 6.91
C THR A 159 12.65 -8.66 7.68
N LEU A 160 11.49 -8.94 7.09
CA LEU A 160 10.49 -9.85 7.66
C LEU A 160 11.06 -11.26 7.80
N ASP A 161 11.69 -11.79 6.76
CA ASP A 161 12.34 -13.10 6.77
C ASP A 161 13.46 -13.17 7.81
N GLU A 162 14.28 -12.12 7.93
CA GLU A 162 15.32 -12.01 8.97
C GLU A 162 14.72 -12.08 10.38
N TRP A 163 13.64 -11.35 10.64
CA TRP A 163 12.97 -11.35 11.94
C TRP A 163 12.30 -12.70 12.22
N LEU A 164 11.57 -13.28 11.25
CA LEU A 164 10.92 -14.58 11.37
C LEU A 164 11.93 -15.72 11.58
N ASN A 165 13.09 -15.66 10.91
CA ASN A 165 14.19 -16.60 11.12
C ASN A 165 14.75 -16.51 12.55
N ALA A 166 14.90 -15.31 13.09
CA ALA A 166 15.41 -15.11 14.45
C ALA A 166 14.45 -15.61 15.53
N MET A 167 13.13 -15.54 15.30
CA MET A 167 12.10 -15.95 16.27
C MET A 167 11.87 -17.47 16.34
N ASN A 168 12.47 -18.26 15.45
CA ASN A 168 12.39 -19.72 15.45
C ASN A 168 10.95 -20.26 15.50
N LEU A 169 10.04 -19.58 14.78
CA LEU A 169 8.62 -19.94 14.63
C LEU A 169 8.46 -21.21 13.78
N SER A 170 7.32 -21.89 13.92
CA SER A 170 6.94 -22.96 13.00
C SER A 170 6.71 -22.41 11.59
N ASP A 171 6.94 -23.24 10.57
CA ASP A 171 6.73 -22.87 9.16
C ASP A 171 5.30 -22.39 8.91
N GLU A 172 4.31 -23.04 9.52
CA GLU A 172 2.88 -22.65 9.44
C GLU A 172 2.63 -21.22 9.97
N LYS A 173 3.21 -20.86 11.13
CA LYS A 173 3.06 -19.50 11.69
C LYS A 173 3.79 -18.47 10.84
N ARG A 174 4.94 -18.84 10.30
CA ARG A 174 5.74 -17.97 9.43
C ARG A 174 4.94 -17.63 8.17
N GLU A 175 4.37 -18.63 7.50
CA GLU A 175 3.55 -18.43 6.29
C GLU A 175 2.34 -17.54 6.60
N ALA A 176 1.62 -17.78 7.69
CA ALA A 176 0.48 -16.97 8.09
C ALA A 176 0.86 -15.50 8.38
N ILE A 177 1.99 -15.24 9.05
CA ILE A 177 2.47 -13.86 9.29
C ILE A 177 2.86 -13.19 7.97
N ILE A 178 3.53 -13.90 7.06
CA ILE A 178 3.91 -13.36 5.76
C ILE A 178 2.67 -13.01 4.95
N GLU A 179 1.67 -13.90 4.90
CA GLU A 179 0.41 -13.66 4.19
C GLU A 179 -0.32 -12.44 4.76
N ALA A 180 -0.48 -12.37 6.09
CA ALA A 180 -1.10 -11.23 6.74
C ALA A 180 -0.36 -9.91 6.48
N VAL A 181 0.98 -9.91 6.49
CA VAL A 181 1.78 -8.71 6.16
C VAL A 181 1.66 -8.33 4.68
N ASP A 182 1.67 -9.32 3.77
CA ASP A 182 1.49 -9.11 2.32
C ASP A 182 0.10 -8.53 2.01
N GLU A 183 -0.92 -8.95 2.75
CA GLU A 183 -2.28 -8.43 2.65
C GLU A 183 -2.50 -7.12 3.42
N LEU A 184 -1.48 -6.61 4.12
CA LEU A 184 -1.54 -5.44 5.01
C LEU A 184 -2.52 -5.62 6.18
N ASP A 185 -2.88 -6.87 6.50
CA ASP A 185 -3.66 -7.23 7.68
C ASP A 185 -2.73 -7.33 8.90
N TYR A 186 -2.29 -6.16 9.38
CA TYR A 186 -1.37 -6.08 10.51
C TYR A 186 -2.01 -6.57 11.82
N GLU A 187 -3.34 -6.58 11.93
CA GLU A 187 -4.05 -7.12 13.08
C GLU A 187 -3.95 -8.65 13.12
N GLU A 188 -4.18 -9.32 11.98
CA GLU A 188 -4.03 -10.77 11.86
C GLU A 188 -2.56 -11.20 12.05
N ALA A 189 -1.61 -10.42 11.54
CA ALA A 189 -0.19 -10.66 11.75
C ALA A 189 0.18 -10.61 13.24
N LEU A 190 -0.34 -9.63 13.99
CA LEU A 190 -0.13 -9.50 15.44
C LEU A 190 -0.81 -10.62 16.22
N ALA A 191 -2.02 -11.05 15.82
CA ALA A 191 -2.74 -12.15 16.44
C ALA A 191 -1.96 -13.48 16.31
N THR A 192 -1.37 -13.73 15.13
CA THR A 192 -0.60 -14.94 14.83
C THR A 192 0.71 -15.02 15.63
N LEU A 193 1.28 -13.87 16.01
CA LEU A 193 2.47 -13.76 16.87
C LEU A 193 2.22 -14.13 18.34
N ASP A 194 0.98 -14.41 18.77
CA ASP A 194 0.58 -14.67 20.17
C ASP A 194 0.93 -13.53 21.16
N VAL A 195 1.07 -12.30 20.66
CA VAL A 195 1.47 -11.14 21.48
C VAL A 195 0.24 -10.60 22.21
N LYS A 196 0.05 -11.02 23.46
CA LYS A 196 -0.94 -10.43 24.38
C LYS A 196 -0.45 -9.12 25.00
#